data_AF-W1Y4X4-F1
#
_entry.id   AF-W1Y4X4-F1
#
_cell.length_a   1.000
_cell.length_b   1.000
_cell.length_c   1.000
_cell.angle_alpha   90.00
_cell.angle_beta   90.00
_cell.angle_gamma   90.00
#
_symmetry.space_group_name_H-M   'P 1'
#
loop_
_entity.id
_entity.type
_entity.pdbx_description
1 polymer ?
#
loop_
_entity_poly.entity_id
_entity_poly.type
_entity_poly.pdbx_seq_one_letter_code
_entity_poly.pdbx_strand_id
1 'polypeptide(L)'
;APEAVPESWLECDLPEADTVVVPSNWQMHGYDAPIYTNVTYPITVNPPFVPTENPTGCYSLTFNVDESWLQEGQRRIIADSRGGGLRRLRIQRQGIHPASPSF
;
A
#
# COMPACT_ATOMS: atom_id res chain seq x y z
N ALA A 1 5.78 3.95 9.97
CA ALA A 1 6.93 3.39 9.21
C ALA A 1 6.55 2.01 8.69
N PRO A 2 7.20 1.48 7.63
CA PRO A 2 6.86 0.18 7.03
C PRO A 2 6.90 -0.99 8.02
N GLU A 3 7.87 -0.96 8.94
CA GLU A 3 8.08 -1.93 10.01
C GLU A 3 7.07 -1.84 11.15
N ALA A 4 6.32 -0.73 11.23
CA ALA A 4 5.27 -0.54 12.24
C ALA A 4 3.93 -1.17 11.82
N VAL A 5 3.82 -1.69 10.59
CA VAL A 5 2.63 -2.37 10.11
C VAL A 5 2.54 -3.74 10.81
N PRO A 6 1.50 -4.02 11.58
CA PRO A 6 1.39 -5.28 12.31
C PRO A 6 1.15 -6.45 11.35
N GLU A 7 1.78 -7.61 11.59
CA GLU A 7 1.57 -8.81 10.77
C GLU A 7 0.10 -9.25 10.72
N SER A 8 -0.67 -8.97 11.77
CA SER A 8 -2.10 -9.26 11.83
C SER A 8 -2.90 -8.57 10.72
N TRP A 9 -2.43 -7.45 10.18
CA TRP A 9 -3.07 -6.75 9.06
C TRP A 9 -3.12 -7.60 7.78
N LEU A 10 -2.18 -8.55 7.61
CA LEU A 10 -2.21 -9.47 6.47
C LEU A 10 -3.43 -10.39 6.53
N GLU A 11 -3.84 -10.77 7.74
CA GLU A 11 -4.90 -11.74 8.01
C GLU A 11 -6.26 -11.11 8.26
N CYS A 12 -6.35 -9.88 8.76
CA CYS A 12 -7.62 -9.21 9.02
C CYS A 12 -7.53 -7.69 8.91
N ASP A 13 -8.69 -7.03 8.79
CA ASP A 13 -8.75 -5.58 8.82
C ASP A 13 -8.45 -5.07 10.23
N LEU A 14 -7.71 -3.96 10.30
CA LEU A 14 -7.39 -3.32 11.57
C LEU A 14 -8.62 -2.58 12.09
N PRO A 15 -8.94 -2.68 13.39
CA PRO A 15 -10.09 -1.98 13.97
C PRO A 15 -10.01 -0.45 13.85
N GLU A 16 -8.79 0.08 13.76
CA GLU A 16 -8.48 1.51 13.63
C GLU A 16 -8.45 2.00 12.17
N ALA A 17 -8.69 1.11 11.19
CA ALA A 17 -8.64 1.48 9.79
C ALA A 17 -9.88 2.27 9.37
N ASP A 18 -9.66 3.36 8.63
CA ASP A 18 -10.71 4.17 8.03
C ASP A 18 -11.10 3.67 6.64
N THR A 19 -12.37 3.86 6.27
CA THR A 19 -12.82 3.64 4.88
C THR A 19 -12.48 4.85 4.02
N VAL A 20 -11.74 4.63 2.94
CA VAL A 20 -11.35 5.68 1.98
C VAL A 20 -11.77 5.35 0.55
N VAL A 21 -12.06 6.37 -0.24
CA VAL A 21 -12.35 6.22 -1.68
C VAL A 21 -11.05 5.98 -2.43
N VAL A 22 -11.07 5.08 -3.42
CA VAL A 22 -9.94 4.81 -4.33
C VAL A 22 -10.35 5.04 -5.78
N PRO A 23 -9.49 5.63 -6.63
CA PRO A 23 -8.12 6.10 -6.34
C PRO A 23 -8.09 7.44 -5.59
N SER A 24 -7.15 7.60 -4.65
CA SER A 24 -6.93 8.83 -3.89
C SER A 24 -5.48 8.94 -3.39
N ASN A 25 -5.07 10.16 -3.00
CA ASN A 25 -3.81 10.40 -2.28
C ASN A 25 -4.12 10.58 -0.79
N TRP A 26 -3.49 9.81 0.09
CA TRP A 26 -3.79 9.87 1.53
C TRP A 26 -3.51 11.24 2.16
N GLN A 27 -2.59 12.02 1.59
CA GLN A 27 -2.32 13.39 2.04
C GLN A 27 -3.57 14.27 1.94
N MET A 28 -4.42 14.05 0.93
CA MET A 28 -5.66 14.80 0.74
C MET A 28 -6.75 14.42 1.76
N HIS A 29 -6.56 13.31 2.46
CA HIS A 29 -7.43 12.84 3.54
C HIS A 29 -6.89 13.20 4.93
N GLY A 30 -5.77 13.93 5.02
CA GLY A 30 -5.23 14.42 6.29
C GLY A 30 -4.31 13.45 7.03
N TYR A 31 -3.95 12.31 6.44
CA TYR A 31 -3.04 11.34 7.09
C TYR A 31 -1.57 11.79 7.10
N ASP A 32 -1.18 12.69 6.19
CA ASP A 32 0.16 13.24 6.08
C ASP A 32 0.13 14.55 5.25
N ALA A 33 1.19 15.35 5.32
CA ALA A 33 1.31 16.58 4.54
C ALA A 33 1.84 16.32 3.11
N PRO A 34 1.28 16.94 2.06
CA PRO A 34 1.88 16.88 0.74
C PRO A 34 3.19 17.69 0.71
N ILE A 35 4.22 17.14 0.10
CA ILE A 35 5.53 17.79 -0.03
C ILE A 35 5.73 18.23 -1.48
N TYR A 36 5.96 19.53 -1.68
CA TYR A 36 6.29 20.11 -2.99
C TYR A 36 7.67 20.75 -2.93
N THR A 37 8.63 20.17 -3.65
CA THR A 37 9.98 20.72 -3.80
C THR A 37 10.37 20.69 -5.28
N ASN A 38 11.17 21.66 -5.72
CA ASN A 38 11.58 21.77 -7.12
C ASN A 38 12.85 20.94 -7.42
N VAL A 39 13.93 21.21 -6.68
CA VAL A 39 15.26 20.59 -6.91
C VAL A 39 15.75 19.79 -5.71
N THR A 40 15.60 20.35 -4.50
CA THR A 40 16.06 19.69 -3.27
C THR A 40 15.15 18.52 -2.94
N TYR A 41 15.73 17.33 -2.79
CA TYR A 41 14.99 16.17 -2.28
C TYR A 41 14.39 16.48 -0.91
N PRO A 42 13.15 16.03 -0.64
CA PRO A 42 12.48 16.26 0.64
C PRO A 42 13.05 15.41 1.78
N ILE A 43 14.11 14.65 1.51
CA ILE A 43 14.80 13.75 2.44
C ILE A 43 16.30 14.00 2.39
N THR A 44 17.00 13.56 3.44
CA THR A 44 18.47 13.50 3.43
C THR A 44 18.95 12.66 2.25
N VAL A 45 19.80 13.24 1.39
CA VAL A 45 20.32 12.57 0.20
C VAL A 45 21.45 11.62 0.61
N ASN A 46 21.09 10.36 0.86
CA ASN A 46 22.03 9.27 1.10
C ASN A 46 21.61 8.01 0.32
N PRO A 47 21.69 7.99 -1.02
CA PRO A 47 21.25 6.83 -1.81
C PRO A 47 22.05 5.57 -1.47
N PRO A 48 21.43 4.37 -1.45
CA PRO A 48 20.03 4.06 -1.80
C PRO A 48 19.04 4.17 -0.61
N PHE A 49 19.45 4.79 0.50
CA PHE A 49 18.70 4.79 1.74
C PHE A 49 17.57 5.83 1.74
N VAL A 50 16.48 5.49 2.44
CA VAL A 50 15.36 6.37 2.77
C VAL A 50 15.28 6.55 4.30
N PRO A 51 14.58 7.58 4.81
CA PRO A 51 14.37 7.72 6.25
C PRO A 51 13.68 6.49 6.84
N THR A 52 14.06 6.12 8.07
CA THR A 52 13.38 5.08 8.86
C THR A 52 11.92 5.46 9.08
N GLU A 53 11.67 6.72 9.44
CA GLU A 53 10.32 7.27 9.49
C GLU A 53 9.79 7.55 8.08
N ASN A 54 9.30 6.49 7.43
CA ASN A 54 8.68 6.56 6.11
C ASN A 54 7.15 6.35 6.25
N PRO A 55 6.33 7.40 6.02
CA PRO A 55 4.87 7.27 6.01
C PRO A 55 4.45 6.08 5.15
N THR A 56 3.59 5.21 5.67
CA THR A 56 3.21 3.97 5.00
C THR A 56 1.70 3.83 5.04
N GLY A 57 1.07 3.80 3.87
CA GLY A 57 -0.36 3.54 3.72
C GLY A 57 -0.63 2.04 3.56
N CYS A 58 -1.57 1.52 4.34
CA CYS A 58 -2.05 0.15 4.30
C CYS A 58 -3.47 0.12 3.77
N TYR A 59 -3.67 -0.41 2.57
CA TYR A 59 -4.97 -0.52 1.92
C TYR A 59 -5.43 -1.97 1.89
N SER A 60 -6.69 -2.22 2.24
CA SER A 60 -7.32 -3.53 2.09
C SER A 60 -8.64 -3.43 1.33
N LEU A 61 -8.94 -4.49 0.58
CA LEU A 61 -10.21 -4.63 -0.13
C LEU A 61 -10.67 -6.08 -0.06
N THR A 62 -11.87 -6.29 0.48
CA THR A 62 -12.55 -7.59 0.45
C THR A 62 -13.59 -7.56 -0.67
N PHE A 63 -13.56 -8.54 -1.58
CA PHE A 63 -14.44 -8.58 -2.74
C PHE A 63 -14.81 -10.02 -3.13
N ASN A 64 -15.96 -10.17 -3.79
CA ASN A 64 -16.39 -11.46 -4.30
C ASN A 64 -15.86 -11.68 -5.71
N VAL A 65 -15.42 -12.90 -6.00
CA VAL A 65 -15.02 -13.34 -7.34
C VAL A 65 -15.91 -14.49 -7.75
N ASP A 66 -16.39 -14.41 -9.00
CA ASP A 66 -17.18 -15.48 -9.61
C ASP A 66 -16.31 -16.74 -9.80
N GLU A 67 -16.85 -17.91 -9.49
CA GLU A 67 -16.15 -19.19 -9.62
C GLU A 67 -15.77 -19.51 -11.06
N SER A 68 -16.50 -18.99 -12.05
CA SER A 68 -16.16 -19.13 -13.47
C SER A 68 -14.81 -18.48 -13.81
N TRP A 69 -14.46 -17.36 -13.18
CA TRP A 69 -13.21 -16.65 -13.43
C TRP A 69 -11.98 -17.41 -12.91
N LEU A 70 -12.16 -18.29 -11.92
CA LEU A 70 -11.11 -19.19 -11.41
C LEU A 70 -10.76 -20.29 -12.42
N GLN A 71 -11.69 -20.65 -13.31
CA GLN A 71 -11.53 -21.77 -14.24
C GLN A 71 -10.80 -21.36 -15.53
N GLU A 72 -10.85 -20.07 -15.91
CA GLU A 72 -10.34 -19.57 -17.20
C GLU A 72 -8.83 -19.21 -17.23
N GLY A 73 -8.09 -19.46 -16.15
CA GLY A 73 -6.63 -19.64 -16.18
C GLY A 73 -5.75 -18.45 -16.59
N GLN A 74 -6.28 -17.23 -16.75
CA GLN A 74 -5.47 -16.06 -17.08
C GLN A 74 -4.97 -15.32 -15.83
N ARG A 75 -3.71 -15.57 -15.46
CA ARG A 75 -2.94 -14.95 -14.34
C ARG A 75 -3.35 -13.50 -14.01
N ARG A 76 -3.82 -13.23 -12.79
CA ARG A 76 -3.90 -11.86 -12.22
C ARG A 76 -3.68 -11.89 -10.71
N ILE A 77 -2.76 -11.04 -10.22
CA ILE A 77 -2.18 -10.95 -8.86
C ILE A 77 -3.16 -11.44 -7.77
N ILE A 78 -2.85 -12.61 -7.18
CA ILE A 78 -3.70 -13.30 -6.19
C ILE A 78 -3.16 -13.00 -4.79
N ALA A 79 -3.95 -12.28 -4.01
CA ALA A 79 -3.82 -12.20 -2.57
C ALA A 79 -4.65 -13.34 -1.91
N ASP A 80 -4.16 -13.81 -0.76
CA ASP A 80 -4.48 -15.10 -0.12
C ASP A 80 -5.98 -15.37 0.08
N SER A 81 -6.35 -16.64 0.29
CA SER A 81 -7.20 -17.43 -0.59
C SER A 81 -7.61 -18.78 -0.02
N ARG A 82 -7.81 -18.92 1.30
CA ARG A 82 -8.40 -20.14 1.86
C ARG A 82 -9.93 -20.17 1.66
N GLY A 83 -10.37 -20.70 0.52
CA GLY A 83 -11.69 -21.33 0.34
C GLY A 83 -12.91 -20.41 0.31
N GLY A 84 -13.71 -20.51 -0.76
CA GLY A 84 -14.94 -19.73 -0.97
C GLY A 84 -14.68 -18.45 -1.77
N GLY A 85 -15.64 -18.04 -2.59
CA GLY A 85 -15.53 -16.93 -3.56
C GLY A 85 -15.18 -15.54 -2.99
N LEU A 86 -14.89 -15.41 -1.69
CA LEU A 86 -14.42 -14.18 -1.07
C LEU A 86 -12.90 -14.06 -1.21
N ARG A 87 -12.43 -12.95 -1.75
CA ARG A 87 -11.02 -12.62 -1.96
C ARG A 87 -10.66 -11.37 -1.17
N ARG A 88 -9.40 -11.31 -0.71
CA ARG A 88 -8.86 -10.14 0.00
C ARG A 88 -7.64 -9.66 -0.74
N LEU A 89 -7.58 -8.37 -1.02
CA LEU A 89 -6.41 -7.68 -1.55
C LEU A 89 -5.82 -6.80 -0.45
N ARG A 90 -4.51 -6.84 -0.28
CA ARG A 90 -3.74 -6.05 0.70
C ARG A 90 -2.61 -5.35 -0.04
N ILE A 91 -2.48 -4.03 0.14
CA ILE A 91 -1.43 -3.22 -0.49
C ILE A 91 -0.79 -2.34 0.57
N GLN A 92 0.53 -2.45 0.71
CA GLN A 92 1.33 -1.56 1.54
C GLN A 92 2.13 -0.64 0.61
N ARG A 93 1.97 0.68 0.78
CA ARG A 93 2.65 1.70 -0.03
C ARG A 93 3.45 2.64 0.86
N GLN A 94 4.74 2.75 0.61
CA GLN A 94 5.62 3.74 1.24
C GLN A 94 5.44 5.12 0.58
N GLY A 95 5.50 6.19 1.36
CA GLY A 95 5.34 7.57 0.90
C GLY A 95 6.59 8.14 0.25
N ILE A 96 7.76 7.68 0.70
CA ILE A 96 9.07 8.09 0.20
C ILE A 96 9.72 6.90 -0.51
N HIS A 97 10.28 7.16 -1.69
CA HIS A 97 11.07 6.21 -2.46
C HIS A 97 12.55 6.65 -2.52
N PRO A 98 13.49 5.71 -2.68
CA PRO A 98 14.89 6.05 -2.88
C PRO A 98 15.07 7.00 -4.08
N ALA A 99 15.94 7.99 -3.93
CA ALA A 99 16.37 8.80 -5.07
C ALA A 99 16.95 7.87 -6.15
N SER A 100 16.48 8.01 -7.40
CA SER A 100 17.10 7.32 -8.52
C SER A 100 18.52 7.85 -8.72
N PRO A 101 19.53 6.99 -8.96
CA PRO A 101 20.84 7.48 -9.31
C PRO A 101 20.71 8.33 -10.57
N SER A 102 21.17 9.58 -10.51
CA SER A 102 21.33 10.41 -11.69
C SER A 102 22.36 9.73 -12.60
N PHE A 103 21.98 9.46 -13.85
CA PHE A 103 22.89 9.00 -14.90
C PHE A 103 23.87 10.09 -15.30
#